data_AF-A0A6N8IS99-F1
#
_entry.id   AF-A0A6N8IS99-F1
#
_cell.length_a   1.000
_cell.length_b   1.000
_cell.length_c   1.000
_cell.angle_alpha   90.00
_cell.angle_beta   90.00
_cell.angle_gamma   90.00
#
_symmetry.space_group_name_H-M   'P 1'
#
loop_
_entity.id
_entity.type
_entity.pdbx_description
1 polymer ?
#
loop_
_entity_poly.entity_id
_entity_poly.type
_entity_poly.pdbx_seq_one_letter_code
_entity_poly.pdbx_strand_id
1 'polypeptide(L)'
;MLGPVQSRTFLQLAAGLCLALAGSLASAQVAGEVEFARGVGFAQTPGQAPRTLGKGLELREGDRLTTAEGSSAIVKLQDGTRMTVRPNSEIVLQQYQFRENGSDNSMLLQMVRGGFRAVTGLISKGSPNAARVQTSTATIGIRGTDFDARLCTRDCGAESAQVAESARPNAVLASAKVVQSAGELYAVDANNQRRRLVDGGSVYPGDVVETMPGARAVLAFRDDSRISLGSNTRFRVDNFVFDEKNAAEGRFLVSLVRGTVRAITGLIGKANNRNVSFSTSTATIGIRGTELGIGCEPDCSNLNLWTFLGAIAVQQTGQSALELLQAGQGLFISPSGVVPISTPQQQLTSPDVVPPGDVPVPPNTFSTQQVSDAQEGLFVFVRDGHIEVATASQVLHLGKGEAGFANSAGDTARPTNIPKFIDFDKLPLPTARNPLLVSVLSDVPRVCK
;
A
#
# COMPACT_ATOMS: atom_id res chain seq x y z
N MET A 1 -2.14 3.64 -107.69
CA MET A 1 -3.25 4.48 -107.17
C MET A 1 -3.18 4.48 -105.65
N LEU A 2 -3.05 5.67 -105.06
CA LEU A 2 -3.52 6.10 -103.73
C LEU A 2 -3.23 5.23 -102.48
N GLY A 3 -2.20 5.63 -101.72
CA GLY A 3 -2.38 6.23 -100.38
C GLY A 3 -2.39 5.34 -99.11
N PRO A 4 -1.96 5.87 -97.94
CA PRO A 4 -1.31 5.10 -96.85
C PRO A 4 -2.10 5.09 -95.51
N VAL A 5 -1.76 4.19 -94.57
CA VAL A 5 -2.12 4.34 -93.14
C VAL A 5 -1.03 3.80 -92.21
N GLN A 6 -0.76 4.59 -91.17
CA GLN A 6 0.23 4.50 -90.10
C GLN A 6 -0.03 3.37 -89.08
N SER A 7 0.97 3.04 -88.23
CA SER A 7 0.90 3.29 -86.76
C SER A 7 1.75 2.32 -85.89
N ARG A 8 2.68 2.93 -85.14
CA ARG A 8 3.10 2.69 -83.73
C ARG A 8 4.06 1.56 -83.35
N THR A 9 5.31 2.01 -83.20
CA THR A 9 6.35 1.63 -82.24
C THR A 9 5.86 1.60 -80.77
N PHE A 10 6.25 0.56 -80.03
CA PHE A 10 6.23 0.51 -78.56
C PHE A 10 7.69 0.44 -78.06
N LEU A 11 8.13 1.50 -77.39
CA LEU A 11 9.37 1.58 -76.61
C LEU A 11 8.93 1.78 -75.15
N GLN A 12 9.08 0.76 -74.29
CA GLN A 12 8.75 0.89 -72.87
C GLN A 12 9.98 1.34 -72.07
N LEU A 13 9.83 2.51 -71.43
CA LEU A 13 10.73 3.07 -70.42
C LEU A 13 10.62 2.27 -69.11
N ALA A 14 11.78 1.92 -68.53
CA ALA A 14 11.91 1.55 -67.14
C ALA A 14 12.22 2.82 -66.30
N ALA A 15 11.27 3.27 -65.48
CA ALA A 15 11.47 4.30 -64.47
C ALA A 15 11.51 3.63 -63.09
N GLY A 16 12.70 3.62 -62.47
CA GLY A 16 12.93 3.09 -61.13
C GLY A 16 12.30 3.96 -60.05
N LEU A 17 11.43 3.34 -59.26
CA LEU A 17 10.72 3.91 -58.13
C LEU A 17 11.62 3.84 -56.87
N CYS A 18 12.27 4.95 -56.52
CA CYS A 18 12.89 5.13 -55.20
C CYS A 18 11.80 5.24 -54.13
N LEU A 19 11.46 4.13 -53.46
CA LEU A 19 10.68 4.16 -52.23
C LEU A 19 11.51 4.78 -51.10
N ALA A 20 11.10 5.96 -50.65
CA ALA A 20 11.57 6.57 -49.42
C ALA A 20 11.04 5.78 -48.22
N LEU A 21 11.92 5.04 -47.53
CA LEU A 21 11.69 4.58 -46.17
C LEU A 21 11.82 5.79 -45.23
N ALA A 22 10.73 6.54 -45.09
CA ALA A 22 10.57 7.47 -43.98
C ALA A 22 10.31 6.64 -42.71
N GLY A 23 11.38 6.24 -42.03
CA GLY A 23 11.28 5.70 -40.67
C GLY A 23 10.69 6.78 -39.78
N SER A 24 9.48 6.56 -39.29
CA SER A 24 8.91 7.35 -38.20
C SER A 24 9.82 7.21 -36.98
N LEU A 25 10.62 8.23 -36.72
CA LEU A 25 11.27 8.40 -35.43
C LEU A 25 10.15 8.56 -34.40
N ALA A 26 9.80 7.47 -33.72
CA ALA A 26 8.92 7.52 -32.56
C ALA A 26 9.60 8.41 -31.52
N SER A 27 9.11 9.63 -31.36
CA SER A 27 9.58 10.54 -30.32
C SER A 27 9.19 9.95 -28.98
N ALA A 28 10.18 9.59 -28.15
CA ALA A 28 9.93 9.11 -26.79
C ALA A 28 9.09 10.14 -26.04
N GLN A 29 8.03 9.69 -25.35
CA GLN A 29 7.14 10.55 -24.57
C GLN A 29 7.97 11.29 -23.51
N VAL A 30 7.75 12.61 -23.40
CA VAL A 30 8.28 13.39 -22.27
C VAL A 30 7.63 12.83 -21.01
N ALA A 31 8.44 12.34 -20.08
CA ALA A 31 7.98 11.76 -18.82
C ALA A 31 7.86 12.82 -17.71
N GLY A 32 8.69 13.86 -17.78
CA GLY A 32 8.76 14.88 -16.73
C GLY A 32 9.87 15.89 -16.95
N GLU A 33 10.25 16.55 -15.86
CA GLU A 33 11.30 17.56 -15.83
C GLU A 33 12.08 17.53 -14.51
N VAL A 34 13.28 18.10 -14.51
CA VAL A 34 14.06 18.37 -13.30
C VAL A 34 13.60 19.70 -12.70
N GLU A 35 13.02 19.68 -11.50
CA GLU A 35 12.62 20.90 -10.77
C GLU A 35 13.81 21.56 -10.06
N PHE A 36 14.76 20.73 -9.58
CA PHE A 36 15.94 21.19 -8.86
C PHE A 36 17.10 20.20 -9.02
N ALA A 37 18.33 20.70 -9.09
CA ALA A 37 19.54 19.88 -9.07
C ALA A 37 20.63 20.58 -8.25
N ARG A 38 21.38 19.79 -7.49
CA ARG A 38 22.59 20.21 -6.75
C ARG A 38 23.70 19.21 -7.02
N GLY A 39 24.90 19.71 -7.27
CA GLY A 39 26.05 18.88 -7.58
C GLY A 39 26.02 18.36 -9.01
N VAL A 40 26.76 17.28 -9.27
CA VAL A 40 26.92 16.70 -10.60
C VAL A 40 25.92 15.57 -10.81
N GLY A 41 25.16 15.64 -11.89
CA GLY A 41 24.29 14.56 -12.33
C GLY A 41 23.93 14.68 -13.80
N PHE A 42 23.49 13.56 -14.38
CA PHE A 42 23.16 13.47 -15.80
C PHE A 42 21.84 12.73 -16.03
N ALA A 43 21.10 13.12 -17.06
CA ALA A 43 20.10 12.29 -17.73
C ALA A 43 20.67 11.82 -19.06
N GLN A 44 20.57 10.52 -19.37
CA GLN A 44 21.09 9.97 -20.61
C GLN A 44 20.05 9.08 -21.28
N THR A 45 19.62 9.48 -22.48
CA THR A 45 18.84 8.65 -23.38
C THR A 45 19.75 7.58 -23.99
N PRO A 46 19.31 6.32 -24.16
CA PRO A 46 20.09 5.28 -24.82
C PRO A 46 20.58 5.73 -26.21
N GLY A 47 21.88 5.57 -26.47
CA GLY A 47 22.52 5.97 -27.73
C GLY A 47 22.75 7.48 -27.89
N GLN A 48 22.44 8.30 -26.89
CA GLN A 48 22.67 9.75 -26.91
C GLN A 48 23.74 10.17 -25.90
N ALA A 49 24.31 11.35 -26.11
CA ALA A 49 25.23 11.96 -25.16
C ALA A 49 24.52 12.32 -23.84
N PRO A 50 25.18 12.21 -22.68
CA PRO A 50 24.62 12.63 -21.40
C PRO A 50 24.26 14.11 -21.37
N ARG A 51 23.15 14.44 -20.72
CA ARG A 51 22.64 15.80 -20.51
C ARG A 51 22.73 16.14 -19.02
N THR A 52 23.42 17.22 -18.65
CA THR A 52 23.56 17.62 -17.24
C THR A 52 22.21 17.91 -16.60
N LEU A 53 21.95 17.35 -15.41
CA LEU A 53 20.74 17.64 -14.63
C LEU A 53 20.76 19.12 -14.21
N GLY A 54 19.89 19.90 -14.82
CA GLY A 54 19.65 21.30 -14.49
C GLY A 54 18.16 21.57 -14.45
N LYS A 55 17.74 22.62 -13.73
CA LYS A 55 16.33 23.00 -13.65
C LYS A 55 15.73 23.18 -15.05
N GLY A 56 14.56 22.58 -15.28
CA GLY A 56 13.84 22.60 -16.55
C GLY A 56 14.32 21.58 -17.58
N LEU A 57 15.32 20.76 -17.27
CA LEU A 57 15.71 19.66 -18.15
C LEU A 57 14.56 18.68 -18.29
N GLU A 58 14.09 18.46 -19.52
CA GLU A 58 13.09 17.45 -19.85
C GLU A 58 13.65 16.03 -19.68
N LEU A 59 12.86 15.19 -19.02
CA LEU A 59 13.10 13.77 -18.86
C LEU A 59 12.17 13.00 -19.81
N ARG A 60 12.68 11.94 -20.40
CA ARG A 60 12.01 11.11 -21.40
C ARG A 60 11.94 9.67 -20.93
N GLU A 61 10.96 8.93 -21.44
CA GLU A 61 11.00 7.48 -21.33
C GLU A 61 12.34 6.93 -21.89
N GLY A 62 12.92 5.97 -21.18
CA GLY A 62 14.23 5.38 -21.45
C GLY A 62 15.41 6.12 -20.80
N ASP A 63 15.23 7.33 -20.26
CA ASP A 63 16.33 8.09 -19.66
C ASP A 63 16.91 7.39 -18.43
N ARG A 64 18.25 7.35 -18.38
CA ARG A 64 19.03 7.00 -17.18
C ARG A 64 19.43 8.26 -16.44
N LEU A 65 18.93 8.44 -15.23
CA LEU A 65 19.29 9.51 -14.31
C LEU A 65 20.42 9.03 -13.40
N THR A 66 21.50 9.80 -13.33
CA THR A 66 22.65 9.52 -12.46
C THR A 66 22.96 10.73 -11.60
N THR A 67 23.17 10.54 -10.31
CA THR A 67 23.64 11.56 -9.36
C THR A 67 24.96 11.11 -8.75
N ALA A 68 25.96 12.00 -8.77
CA ALA A 68 27.26 11.72 -8.17
C ALA A 68 27.22 11.81 -6.64
N GLU A 69 28.36 11.59 -5.99
CA GLU A 69 28.54 11.83 -4.57
C GLU A 69 28.21 13.29 -4.22
N GLY A 70 27.59 13.52 -3.05
CA GLY A 70 27.14 14.84 -2.60
C GLY A 70 26.08 15.52 -3.50
N SER A 71 25.58 14.84 -4.53
CA SER A 71 24.68 15.40 -5.53
C SER A 71 23.25 14.89 -5.35
N SER A 72 22.26 15.70 -5.66
CA SER A 72 20.84 15.35 -5.52
C SER A 72 20.01 16.08 -6.55
N ALA A 73 18.90 15.50 -6.98
CA ALA A 73 17.96 16.14 -7.89
C ALA A 73 16.52 15.91 -7.44
N ILE A 74 15.66 16.91 -7.61
CA ILE A 74 14.21 16.76 -7.52
C ILE A 74 13.67 16.71 -8.93
N VAL A 75 13.00 15.61 -9.26
CA VAL A 75 12.33 15.41 -10.55
C VAL A 75 10.83 15.41 -10.34
N LYS A 76 10.11 15.97 -11.30
CA LYS A 76 8.65 15.95 -11.35
C LYS A 76 8.20 15.30 -12.65
N LEU A 77 7.36 14.29 -12.52
CA LEU A 77 6.75 13.60 -13.66
C LEU A 77 5.40 14.23 -14.00
N GLN A 78 4.92 13.98 -15.22
CA GLN A 78 3.68 14.57 -15.73
C GLN A 78 2.42 14.15 -14.94
N ASP A 79 2.45 13.00 -14.27
CA ASP A 79 1.34 12.51 -13.43
C ASP A 79 1.28 13.19 -12.05
N GLY A 80 2.21 14.11 -11.78
CA GLY A 80 2.37 14.81 -10.52
C GLY A 80 3.30 14.12 -9.52
N THR A 81 3.87 12.95 -9.84
CA THR A 81 4.89 12.30 -9.02
C THR A 81 6.08 13.25 -8.86
N ARG A 82 6.53 13.45 -7.62
CA ARG A 82 7.78 14.15 -7.32
C ARG A 82 8.74 13.23 -6.62
N MET A 83 10.01 13.25 -7.01
CA MET A 83 11.02 12.36 -6.48
C MET A 83 12.33 13.09 -6.23
N THR A 84 12.84 13.00 -5.00
CA THR A 84 14.21 13.41 -4.66
C THR A 84 15.14 12.22 -4.85
N VAL A 85 15.99 12.30 -5.87
CA VAL A 85 17.04 11.31 -6.17
C VAL A 85 18.24 11.59 -5.26
N ARG A 86 18.65 10.57 -4.48
CA ARG A 86 19.73 10.66 -3.49
C ARG A 86 21.10 10.74 -4.17
N PRO A 87 22.19 11.08 -3.46
CA PRO A 87 23.55 10.89 -3.96
C PRO A 87 23.83 9.44 -4.37
N ASN A 88 24.81 9.27 -5.25
CA ASN A 88 25.28 7.95 -5.72
C ASN A 88 24.16 7.07 -6.29
N SER A 89 23.17 7.66 -6.94
CA SER A 89 21.99 6.97 -7.43
C SER A 89 21.97 6.85 -8.93
N GLU A 90 21.36 5.77 -9.39
CA GLU A 90 21.16 5.49 -10.80
C GLU A 90 19.77 4.89 -11.01
N ILE A 91 18.91 5.63 -11.69
CA ILE A 91 17.50 5.30 -11.89
C ILE A 91 17.17 5.43 -13.37
N VAL A 92 16.50 4.43 -13.94
CA VAL A 92 16.04 4.43 -15.32
C VAL A 92 14.53 4.57 -15.36
N LEU A 93 14.04 5.52 -16.15
CA LEU A 93 12.62 5.67 -16.49
C LEU A 93 12.24 4.66 -17.58
N GLN A 94 12.19 3.37 -17.27
CA GLN A 94 12.05 2.32 -18.29
C GLN A 94 10.76 2.45 -19.11
N GLN A 95 9.65 2.74 -18.45
CA GLN A 95 8.35 2.92 -19.10
C GLN A 95 7.62 4.06 -18.42
N TYR A 96 7.03 4.95 -19.21
CA TYR A 96 6.19 6.02 -18.70
C TYR A 96 5.08 6.38 -19.69
N GLN A 97 3.87 5.93 -19.38
CA GLN A 97 2.67 6.26 -20.11
C GLN A 97 1.68 6.94 -19.18
N PHE A 98 1.40 8.21 -19.46
CA PHE A 98 0.39 8.97 -18.73
C PHE A 98 -0.50 9.74 -19.69
N ARG A 99 -1.81 9.55 -19.52
CA ARG A 99 -2.88 10.36 -20.07
C ARG A 99 -3.86 10.67 -18.95
N GLU A 100 -4.27 11.92 -18.84
CA GLU A 100 -5.31 12.30 -17.90
C GLU A 100 -6.59 11.48 -18.17
N ASN A 101 -7.15 10.88 -17.12
CA ASN A 101 -8.28 9.94 -17.20
C ASN A 101 -8.05 8.67 -18.05
N GLY A 102 -6.80 8.37 -18.41
CA GLY A 102 -6.43 7.12 -19.08
C GLY A 102 -6.52 5.91 -18.16
N SER A 103 -7.07 4.80 -18.66
CA SER A 103 -7.16 3.52 -17.92
C SER A 103 -5.91 2.65 -18.08
N ASP A 104 -5.08 2.93 -19.08
CA ASP A 104 -3.86 2.19 -19.44
C ASP A 104 -2.56 2.88 -18.99
N ASN A 105 -2.68 3.83 -18.05
CA ASN A 105 -1.53 4.52 -17.48
C ASN A 105 -0.57 3.55 -16.79
N SER A 106 0.73 3.73 -17.03
CA SER A 106 1.78 2.85 -16.48
C SER A 106 3.08 3.61 -16.24
N MET A 107 3.80 3.21 -15.19
CA MET A 107 5.12 3.72 -14.84
C MET A 107 5.97 2.56 -14.32
N LEU A 108 7.12 2.33 -14.98
CA LEU A 108 8.14 1.41 -14.53
C LEU A 108 9.46 2.16 -14.36
N LEU A 109 9.90 2.25 -13.11
CA LEU A 109 11.24 2.73 -12.76
C LEU A 109 12.14 1.52 -12.51
N GLN A 110 13.39 1.60 -12.94
CA GLN A 110 14.43 0.66 -12.51
C GLN A 110 15.45 1.40 -11.68
N MET A 111 15.60 1.01 -10.42
CA MET A 111 16.67 1.47 -9.54
C MET A 111 17.84 0.51 -9.65
N VAL A 112 18.92 0.95 -10.28
CA VAL A 112 20.15 0.17 -10.43
C VAL A 112 20.99 0.24 -9.15
N ARG A 113 21.06 1.41 -8.52
CA ARG A 113 21.73 1.65 -7.22
C ARG A 113 21.27 2.95 -6.57
N GLY A 114 21.62 3.12 -5.30
CA GLY A 114 21.36 4.34 -4.54
C GLY A 114 19.94 4.34 -3.98
N GLY A 115 19.22 5.45 -4.11
CA GLY A 115 17.86 5.54 -3.63
C GLY A 115 17.14 6.83 -4.02
N PHE A 116 15.89 6.91 -3.61
CA PHE A 116 15.08 8.12 -3.74
C PHE A 116 14.01 8.17 -2.66
N ARG A 117 13.46 9.36 -2.47
CA ARG A 117 12.16 9.54 -1.82
C ARG A 117 11.17 10.06 -2.84
N ALA A 118 9.95 9.53 -2.86
CA ALA A 118 8.92 9.91 -3.80
C ALA A 118 7.58 10.17 -3.13
N VAL A 119 6.86 11.18 -3.63
CA VAL A 119 5.44 11.39 -3.41
C VAL A 119 4.75 11.12 -4.73
N THR A 120 3.95 10.06 -4.80
CA THR A 120 3.44 9.55 -6.08
C THR A 120 2.21 10.29 -6.58
N GLY A 121 2.13 10.42 -7.91
CA GLY A 121 1.07 11.09 -8.64
C GLY A 121 -0.12 10.18 -8.98
N LEU A 122 -0.86 10.60 -10.00
CA LEU A 122 -2.15 10.02 -10.38
C LEU A 122 -2.06 8.58 -10.89
N ILE A 123 -0.95 8.16 -11.51
CA ILE A 123 -0.78 6.79 -12.02
C ILE A 123 -0.98 5.77 -10.89
N SER A 124 -0.33 6.02 -9.76
CA SER A 124 -0.38 5.13 -8.58
C SER A 124 -1.75 5.04 -7.90
N LYS A 125 -2.65 5.97 -8.21
CA LYS A 125 -4.02 6.02 -7.66
C LYS A 125 -5.05 5.39 -8.60
N GLY A 126 -4.79 5.42 -9.92
CA GLY A 126 -5.74 5.03 -10.95
C GLY A 126 -5.94 3.53 -11.07
N SER A 127 -4.89 2.71 -10.95
CA SER A 127 -5.04 1.25 -10.99
C SER A 127 -4.00 0.49 -10.16
N PRO A 128 -4.38 -0.69 -9.62
CA PRO A 128 -3.46 -1.63 -9.02
C PRO A 128 -2.26 -1.90 -9.94
N ASN A 129 -1.05 -1.75 -9.42
CA ASN A 129 0.20 -2.09 -10.11
C ASN A 129 0.56 -1.21 -11.32
N ALA A 130 -0.09 -0.07 -11.52
CA ALA A 130 0.27 0.88 -12.58
C ALA A 130 1.67 1.45 -12.41
N ALA A 131 2.08 1.67 -11.15
CA ALA A 131 3.37 2.23 -10.80
C ALA A 131 4.23 1.16 -10.10
N ARG A 132 5.41 0.88 -10.64
CA ARG A 132 6.37 -0.07 -10.09
C ARG A 132 7.79 0.46 -10.08
N VAL A 133 8.59 -0.01 -9.12
CA VAL A 133 10.04 0.19 -9.08
C VAL A 133 10.72 -1.16 -9.01
N GLN A 134 11.51 -1.49 -10.02
CA GLN A 134 12.31 -2.71 -10.07
C GLN A 134 13.73 -2.44 -9.56
N THR A 135 14.26 -3.38 -8.80
CA THR A 135 15.65 -3.39 -8.33
C THR A 135 16.26 -4.77 -8.60
N SER A 136 17.53 -4.96 -8.24
CA SER A 136 18.18 -6.28 -8.30
C SER A 136 17.65 -7.29 -7.27
N THR A 137 16.89 -6.85 -6.26
CA THR A 137 16.45 -7.70 -5.12
C THR A 137 14.94 -7.89 -5.07
N ALA A 138 14.17 -6.86 -5.44
CA ALA A 138 12.71 -6.88 -5.38
C ALA A 138 12.05 -5.91 -6.36
N THR A 139 10.74 -6.09 -6.56
CA THR A 139 9.86 -5.12 -7.22
C THR A 139 8.94 -4.49 -6.18
N ILE A 140 8.91 -3.16 -6.16
CA ILE A 140 7.98 -2.36 -5.37
C ILE A 140 6.73 -2.11 -6.22
N GLY A 141 5.57 -2.58 -5.77
CA GLY A 141 4.27 -2.16 -6.25
C GLY A 141 3.77 -0.96 -5.44
N ILE A 142 3.46 0.14 -6.13
CA ILE A 142 3.12 1.43 -5.51
C ILE A 142 1.61 1.66 -5.57
N ARG A 143 0.99 2.02 -4.43
CA ARG A 143 -0.42 2.41 -4.36
C ARG A 143 -0.58 3.69 -3.53
N GLY A 144 -0.45 4.83 -4.20
CA GLY A 144 -0.64 6.17 -3.63
C GLY A 144 0.15 6.42 -2.35
N THR A 145 1.46 6.63 -2.45
CA THR A 145 2.35 6.69 -1.27
C THR A 145 3.37 7.83 -1.31
N ASP A 146 3.69 8.35 -0.12
CA ASP A 146 4.98 9.01 0.18
C ASP A 146 5.89 7.95 0.77
N PHE A 147 7.01 7.66 0.11
CA PHE A 147 7.92 6.60 0.54
C PHE A 147 9.37 6.86 0.15
N ASP A 148 10.26 6.22 0.88
CA ASP A 148 11.68 6.13 0.60
C ASP A 148 11.99 4.72 0.08
N ALA A 149 12.86 4.63 -0.93
CA ALA A 149 13.44 3.38 -1.39
C ALA A 149 14.96 3.55 -1.47
N ARG A 150 15.69 2.62 -0.86
CA ARG A 150 17.15 2.61 -0.81
C ARG A 150 17.67 1.22 -1.11
N LEU A 151 18.33 1.06 -2.26
CA LEU A 151 19.08 -0.15 -2.57
C LEU A 151 20.47 -0.03 -1.95
N CYS A 152 20.64 -0.70 -0.81
CA CYS A 152 21.83 -0.68 0.01
C CYS A 152 22.86 -1.71 -0.47
N THR A 153 24.10 -1.25 -0.53
CA THR A 153 25.29 -2.10 -0.54
C THR A 153 26.02 -1.85 0.78
N ARG A 154 27.35 -1.78 0.78
CA ARG A 154 28.15 -1.51 1.98
C ARG A 154 28.05 -0.07 2.50
N ASP A 155 27.47 0.82 1.70
CA ASP A 155 27.37 2.26 1.95
C ASP A 155 26.38 2.63 3.07
N CYS A 156 25.24 1.95 3.15
CA CYS A 156 24.20 2.26 4.14
C CYS A 156 24.63 2.04 5.59
N GLY A 157 25.45 1.01 5.84
CA GLY A 157 26.01 0.76 7.17
C GLY A 157 26.96 1.87 7.61
N ALA A 158 27.81 2.36 6.69
CA ALA A 158 28.71 3.48 6.96
C ALA A 158 27.96 4.78 7.24
N GLU A 159 26.89 5.07 6.47
CA GLU A 159 26.01 6.23 6.69
C GLU A 159 25.35 6.17 8.08
N SER A 160 24.82 5.01 8.46
CA SER A 160 24.16 4.81 9.75
C SER A 160 25.11 4.89 10.94
N ALA A 161 26.37 4.49 10.75
CA ALA A 161 27.40 4.58 11.79
C ALA A 161 27.75 6.03 12.15
N GLN A 162 27.49 7.00 11.26
CA GLN A 162 27.68 8.43 11.53
C GLN A 162 26.55 9.06 12.35
N VAL A 163 25.45 8.35 12.57
CA VAL A 163 24.29 8.84 13.32
C VAL A 163 24.39 8.40 14.77
N ALA A 164 24.65 9.37 15.65
CA ALA A 164 24.78 9.15 17.10
C ALA A 164 23.44 8.84 17.77
N GLU A 165 22.34 9.36 17.23
CA GLU A 165 20.99 9.14 17.73
C GLU A 165 20.55 7.68 17.57
N SER A 166 19.63 7.27 18.43
CA SER A 166 18.99 5.95 18.33
C SER A 166 17.86 5.98 17.31
N ALA A 167 17.77 4.92 16.50
CA ALA A 167 16.70 4.74 15.54
C ALA A 167 15.34 4.62 16.24
N ARG A 168 14.30 5.15 15.61
CA ARG A 168 12.92 4.95 16.09
C ARG A 168 12.46 3.51 15.88
N PRO A 169 11.64 2.94 16.78
CA PRO A 169 11.02 1.64 16.56
C PRO A 169 10.15 1.63 15.30
N ASN A 170 10.22 0.55 14.52
CA ASN A 170 9.36 0.32 13.37
C ASN A 170 8.05 -0.34 13.81
N ALA A 171 7.26 0.40 14.59
CA ALA A 171 6.02 -0.10 15.15
C ALA A 171 4.94 -0.29 14.06
N VAL A 172 4.31 -1.46 14.02
CA VAL A 172 3.18 -1.71 13.13
C VAL A 172 1.95 -0.97 13.68
N LEU A 173 1.63 0.17 13.06
CA LEU A 173 0.52 1.03 13.48
C LEU A 173 -0.86 0.47 13.08
N ALA A 174 -0.90 -0.45 12.10
CA ALA A 174 -2.13 -1.07 11.64
C ALA A 174 -2.76 -1.93 12.76
N SER A 175 -4.06 -1.82 12.95
CA SER A 175 -4.84 -2.75 13.78
C SER A 175 -4.96 -4.10 13.09
N ALA A 176 -5.22 -4.06 11.78
CA ALA A 176 -5.45 -5.23 10.95
C ALA A 176 -4.85 -5.07 9.56
N LYS A 177 -4.67 -6.20 8.87
CA LYS A 177 -4.37 -6.27 7.44
C LYS A 177 -5.40 -7.16 6.75
N VAL A 178 -5.76 -6.80 5.52
CA VAL A 178 -6.60 -7.63 4.66
C VAL A 178 -5.79 -8.85 4.23
N VAL A 179 -6.21 -10.05 4.57
CA VAL A 179 -5.51 -11.29 4.20
C VAL A 179 -6.16 -11.99 3.01
N GLN A 180 -7.41 -11.65 2.73
CA GLN A 180 -8.13 -12.08 1.54
C GLN A 180 -9.18 -11.04 1.19
N SER A 181 -9.33 -10.75 -0.09
CA SER A 181 -10.38 -9.89 -0.60
C SER A 181 -10.92 -10.34 -1.95
N ALA A 182 -12.19 -10.05 -2.21
CA ALA A 182 -12.79 -10.11 -3.52
C ALA A 182 -13.72 -8.90 -3.71
N GLY A 183 -13.77 -8.37 -4.93
CA GLY A 183 -14.55 -7.16 -5.23
C GLY A 183 -13.88 -5.87 -4.75
N GLU A 184 -14.67 -4.80 -4.63
CA GLU A 184 -14.18 -3.49 -4.21
C GLU A 184 -14.39 -3.27 -2.71
N LEU A 185 -13.31 -2.89 -2.03
CA LEU A 185 -13.28 -2.58 -0.62
C LEU A 185 -12.49 -1.30 -0.37
N TYR A 186 -12.89 -0.57 0.65
CA TYR A 186 -12.30 0.72 1.00
C TYR A 186 -12.15 0.83 2.51
N ALA A 187 -11.22 1.67 2.95
CA ALA A 187 -11.19 2.19 4.30
C ALA A 187 -11.39 3.71 4.25
N VAL A 188 -12.22 4.22 5.16
CA VAL A 188 -12.50 5.63 5.34
C VAL A 188 -11.95 6.05 6.70
N ASP A 189 -11.02 7.00 6.71
CA ASP A 189 -10.43 7.49 7.95
C ASP A 189 -11.32 8.55 8.65
N ALA A 190 -10.86 9.04 9.81
CA ALA A 190 -11.56 10.06 10.58
C ALA A 190 -11.72 11.42 9.86
N ASN A 191 -10.93 11.68 8.81
CA ASN A 191 -11.01 12.88 7.98
C ASN A 191 -11.88 12.66 6.73
N ASN A 192 -12.63 11.56 6.66
CA ASN A 192 -13.38 11.11 5.49
C ASN A 192 -12.52 10.84 4.25
N GLN A 193 -11.21 10.62 4.40
CA GLN A 193 -10.38 10.19 3.29
C GLN A 193 -10.63 8.71 3.02
N ARG A 194 -11.12 8.43 1.82
CA ARG A 194 -11.43 7.08 1.34
C ARG A 194 -10.25 6.53 0.54
N ARG A 195 -9.73 5.37 0.95
CA ARG A 195 -8.66 4.66 0.25
C ARG A 195 -9.10 3.25 -0.13
N ARG A 196 -8.72 2.79 -1.32
CA ARG A 196 -9.01 1.42 -1.77
C ARG A 196 -8.14 0.43 -0.99
N LEU A 197 -8.77 -0.61 -0.47
CA LEU A 197 -8.08 -1.74 0.16
C LEU A 197 -7.91 -2.88 -0.84
N VAL A 198 -6.88 -3.69 -0.62
CA VAL A 198 -6.55 -4.93 -1.33
C VAL A 198 -5.87 -5.87 -0.35
N ASP A 199 -5.54 -7.09 -0.77
CA ASP A 199 -4.71 -8.00 0.01
C ASP A 199 -3.42 -7.32 0.48
N GLY A 200 -3.10 -7.52 1.75
CA GLY A 200 -2.04 -6.83 2.50
C GLY A 200 -2.39 -5.43 3.00
N GLY A 201 -3.47 -4.82 2.50
CA GLY A 201 -3.90 -3.47 2.82
C GLY A 201 -4.13 -3.27 4.31
N SER A 202 -3.64 -2.15 4.85
CA SER A 202 -3.67 -1.88 6.29
C SER A 202 -4.93 -1.14 6.72
N VAL A 203 -5.51 -1.56 7.85
CA VAL A 203 -6.63 -0.93 8.56
C VAL A 203 -6.11 -0.44 9.91
N TYR A 204 -6.33 0.83 10.20
CA TYR A 204 -5.85 1.55 11.37
C TYR A 204 -7.00 1.79 12.37
N PRO A 205 -6.68 2.11 13.64
CA PRO A 205 -7.69 2.55 14.59
C PRO A 205 -8.46 3.77 14.06
N GLY A 206 -9.78 3.76 14.21
CA GLY A 206 -10.70 4.79 13.74
C GLY A 206 -11.22 4.58 12.31
N ASP A 207 -10.65 3.66 11.54
CA ASP A 207 -11.12 3.41 10.17
C ASP A 207 -12.51 2.76 10.13
N VAL A 208 -13.29 3.15 9.11
CA VAL A 208 -14.46 2.40 8.64
C VAL A 208 -14.11 1.64 7.38
N VAL A 209 -14.14 0.31 7.45
CA VAL A 209 -14.00 -0.58 6.31
C VAL A 209 -15.35 -0.73 5.61
N GLU A 210 -15.37 -0.50 4.30
CA GLU A 210 -16.54 -0.62 3.43
C GLU A 210 -16.32 -1.70 2.39
N THR A 211 -17.25 -2.66 2.30
CA THR A 211 -17.32 -3.62 1.18
C THR A 211 -18.46 -3.23 0.25
N MET A 212 -18.19 -3.13 -1.04
CA MET A 212 -19.19 -2.82 -2.06
C MET A 212 -20.13 -4.04 -2.32
N PRO A 213 -21.19 -3.90 -3.14
CA PRO A 213 -22.00 -5.05 -3.54
C PRO A 213 -21.16 -6.16 -4.19
N GLY A 214 -21.35 -7.41 -3.75
CA GLY A 214 -20.57 -8.57 -4.21
C GLY A 214 -19.12 -8.62 -3.70
N ALA A 215 -18.70 -7.65 -2.88
CA ALA A 215 -17.39 -7.67 -2.26
C ALA A 215 -17.39 -8.46 -0.95
N ARG A 216 -16.23 -9.02 -0.60
CA ARG A 216 -15.97 -9.69 0.67
C ARG A 216 -14.52 -9.51 1.07
N ALA A 217 -14.26 -9.53 2.37
CA ALA A 217 -12.90 -9.39 2.89
C ALA A 217 -12.71 -10.21 4.16
N VAL A 218 -11.48 -10.69 4.38
CA VAL A 218 -11.05 -11.23 5.68
C VAL A 218 -9.92 -10.36 6.21
N LEU A 219 -10.12 -9.83 7.40
CA LEU A 219 -9.16 -9.02 8.14
C LEU A 219 -8.49 -9.90 9.19
N ALA A 220 -7.15 -9.90 9.23
CA ALA A 220 -6.38 -10.43 10.35
C ALA A 220 -5.94 -9.27 11.23
N PHE A 221 -6.12 -9.37 12.54
CA PHE A 221 -5.68 -8.37 13.51
C PHE A 221 -4.35 -8.77 14.15
N ARG A 222 -3.63 -7.81 14.73
CA ARG A 222 -2.36 -8.07 15.42
C ARG A 222 -2.49 -9.00 16.62
N ASP A 223 -3.68 -9.13 17.20
CA ASP A 223 -3.94 -9.98 18.37
C ASP A 223 -4.40 -11.40 17.99
N ASP A 224 -4.22 -11.83 16.74
CA ASP A 224 -4.74 -13.07 16.15
C ASP A 224 -6.27 -13.15 15.96
N SER A 225 -7.01 -12.07 16.22
CA SER A 225 -8.42 -12.02 15.82
C SER A 225 -8.55 -12.04 14.29
N ARG A 226 -9.63 -12.64 13.79
CA ARG A 226 -9.94 -12.66 12.35
C ARG A 226 -11.40 -12.29 12.14
N ILE A 227 -11.65 -11.40 11.19
CA ILE A 227 -12.99 -10.87 10.91
C ILE A 227 -13.26 -10.96 9.42
N SER A 228 -14.28 -11.71 9.05
CA SER A 228 -14.84 -11.76 7.71
C SER A 228 -15.97 -10.75 7.57
N LEU A 229 -15.90 -9.95 6.51
CA LEU A 229 -16.90 -8.96 6.11
C LEU A 229 -17.62 -9.47 4.87
N GLY A 230 -18.94 -9.57 4.94
CA GLY A 230 -19.79 -9.86 3.78
C GLY A 230 -20.01 -8.63 2.90
N SER A 231 -20.76 -8.80 1.81
CA SER A 231 -21.14 -7.68 0.93
C SER A 231 -21.88 -6.57 1.67
N ASN A 232 -21.81 -5.34 1.15
CA ASN A 232 -22.55 -4.20 1.68
C ASN A 232 -22.29 -3.91 3.18
N THR A 233 -21.13 -4.32 3.70
CA THR A 233 -20.73 -4.11 5.08
C THR A 233 -20.08 -2.76 5.29
N ARG A 234 -20.43 -2.10 6.40
CA ARG A 234 -19.68 -0.99 7.00
C ARG A 234 -19.27 -1.37 8.41
N PHE A 235 -17.98 -1.62 8.59
CA PHE A 235 -17.39 -2.12 9.83
C PHE A 235 -16.33 -1.12 10.33
N ARG A 236 -16.45 -0.66 11.58
CA ARG A 236 -15.55 0.32 12.17
C ARG A 236 -14.64 -0.31 13.20
N VAL A 237 -13.35 0.02 13.13
CA VAL A 237 -12.38 -0.31 14.17
C VAL A 237 -12.34 0.86 15.15
N ASP A 238 -13.15 0.81 16.20
CA ASP A 238 -13.34 1.96 17.11
C ASP A 238 -12.07 2.24 17.93
N ASN A 239 -11.49 1.18 18.48
CA ASN A 239 -10.26 1.24 19.25
C ASN A 239 -9.57 -0.11 19.22
N PHE A 240 -8.28 -0.10 18.91
CA PHE A 240 -7.45 -1.28 18.96
C PHE A 240 -6.09 -0.96 19.58
N VAL A 241 -5.83 -1.54 20.74
CA VAL A 241 -4.56 -1.44 21.46
C VAL A 241 -4.10 -2.87 21.74
N PHE A 242 -2.89 -3.19 21.31
CA PHE A 242 -2.33 -4.52 21.51
C PHE A 242 -0.82 -4.45 21.66
N ASP A 243 -0.34 -5.07 22.74
CA ASP A 243 1.04 -5.42 23.01
C ASP A 243 1.07 -6.91 23.35
N GLU A 244 1.88 -7.69 22.64
CA GLU A 244 1.90 -9.15 22.77
C GLU A 244 2.34 -9.61 24.17
N LYS A 245 3.22 -8.84 24.84
CA LYS A 245 3.69 -9.16 26.19
C LYS A 245 2.68 -8.79 27.26
N ASN A 246 1.74 -7.89 26.95
CA ASN A 246 0.75 -7.34 27.88
C ASN A 246 -0.69 -7.44 27.33
N ALA A 247 -1.04 -8.59 26.74
CA ALA A 247 -2.33 -8.78 26.06
C ALA A 247 -3.57 -8.47 26.95
N ALA A 248 -3.47 -8.65 28.27
CA ALA A 248 -4.54 -8.34 29.22
C ALA A 248 -4.85 -6.84 29.38
N GLU A 249 -3.93 -5.96 28.98
CA GLU A 249 -4.10 -4.50 28.95
C GLU A 249 -4.60 -3.99 27.59
N GLY A 250 -4.61 -4.87 26.58
CA GLY A 250 -5.08 -4.55 25.25
C GLY A 250 -6.57 -4.21 25.22
N ARG A 251 -7.02 -3.58 24.12
CA ARG A 251 -8.43 -3.25 23.86
C ARG A 251 -8.77 -3.58 22.43
N PHE A 252 -9.95 -4.17 22.22
CA PHE A 252 -10.48 -4.45 20.89
C PHE A 252 -11.97 -4.10 20.83
N LEU A 253 -12.25 -2.85 20.45
CA LEU A 253 -13.60 -2.32 20.36
C LEU A 253 -13.92 -2.07 18.88
N VAL A 254 -15.01 -2.66 18.40
CA VAL A 254 -15.43 -2.57 17.01
C VAL A 254 -16.93 -2.36 16.90
N SER A 255 -17.35 -1.69 15.84
CA SER A 255 -18.77 -1.44 15.56
C SER A 255 -19.16 -1.97 14.18
N LEU A 256 -20.30 -2.64 14.08
CA LEU A 256 -20.96 -2.96 12.82
C LEU A 256 -22.10 -1.94 12.59
N VAL A 257 -21.98 -1.15 11.52
CA VAL A 257 -22.96 -0.12 11.16
C VAL A 257 -24.06 -0.69 10.26
N ARG A 258 -23.69 -1.60 9.34
CA ARG A 258 -24.58 -2.40 8.49
C ARG A 258 -23.83 -3.56 7.86
N GLY A 259 -24.57 -4.56 7.41
CA GLY A 259 -24.05 -5.71 6.67
C GLY A 259 -23.82 -6.90 7.57
N THR A 260 -22.83 -7.72 7.22
CA THR A 260 -22.57 -9.00 7.88
C THR A 260 -21.11 -9.16 8.27
N VAL A 261 -20.91 -9.60 9.51
CA VAL A 261 -19.62 -9.92 10.10
C VAL A 261 -19.63 -11.33 10.66
N ARG A 262 -18.56 -12.09 10.42
CA ARG A 262 -18.22 -13.28 11.20
C ARG A 262 -16.84 -13.09 11.79
N ALA A 263 -16.69 -13.29 13.09
CA ALA A 263 -15.47 -12.95 13.81
C ALA A 263 -15.01 -14.10 14.70
N ILE A 264 -13.69 -14.29 14.75
CA ILE A 264 -12.98 -15.12 15.73
C ILE A 264 -12.12 -14.17 16.56
N THR A 265 -12.27 -14.22 17.89
CA THR A 265 -11.50 -13.37 18.80
C THR A 265 -10.16 -13.99 19.19
N GLY A 266 -9.14 -13.15 19.29
CA GLY A 266 -7.77 -13.56 19.57
C GLY A 266 -7.32 -13.37 21.02
N LEU A 267 -6.03 -13.03 21.17
CA LEU A 267 -5.27 -13.00 22.41
C LEU A 267 -5.83 -12.00 23.43
N ILE A 268 -6.34 -10.83 23.02
CA ILE A 268 -6.95 -9.86 23.94
C ILE A 268 -8.17 -10.50 24.62
N GLY A 269 -9.06 -11.09 23.82
CA GLY A 269 -10.28 -11.73 24.32
C GLY A 269 -10.00 -12.94 25.21
N LYS A 270 -8.93 -13.68 24.90
CA LYS A 270 -8.46 -14.81 25.71
C LYS A 270 -7.87 -14.36 27.05
N ALA A 271 -7.12 -13.26 27.06
CA ALA A 271 -6.47 -12.73 28.26
C ALA A 271 -7.46 -12.00 29.18
N ASN A 272 -8.32 -11.14 28.61
CA ASN A 272 -9.35 -10.41 29.33
C ASN A 272 -10.54 -10.11 28.41
N ASN A 273 -11.59 -10.90 28.58
CA ASN A 273 -12.77 -10.83 27.73
C ASN A 273 -13.56 -9.51 27.85
N ARG A 274 -13.41 -8.75 28.93
CA ARG A 274 -14.03 -7.42 29.11
C ARG A 274 -13.43 -6.34 28.20
N ASN A 275 -12.28 -6.62 27.60
CA ASN A 275 -11.60 -5.69 26.71
C ASN A 275 -12.00 -5.84 25.24
N VAL A 276 -12.88 -6.81 24.94
CA VAL A 276 -13.38 -7.03 23.58
C VAL A 276 -14.88 -6.81 23.53
N SER A 277 -15.33 -5.94 22.63
CA SER A 277 -16.75 -5.61 22.46
C SER A 277 -17.07 -5.36 21.00
N PHE A 278 -18.17 -5.94 20.55
CA PHE A 278 -18.79 -5.66 19.26
C PHE A 278 -20.06 -4.85 19.50
N SER A 279 -20.21 -3.72 18.81
CA SER A 279 -21.37 -2.83 18.98
C SER A 279 -22.14 -2.69 17.68
N THR A 280 -23.46 -2.56 17.78
CA THR A 280 -24.35 -2.13 16.70
C THR A 280 -25.23 -0.99 17.20
N SER A 281 -26.12 -0.46 16.35
CA SER A 281 -27.18 0.45 16.80
C SER A 281 -28.16 -0.21 17.78
N THR A 282 -28.28 -1.54 17.74
CA THR A 282 -29.30 -2.33 18.44
C THR A 282 -28.79 -3.05 19.70
N ALA A 283 -27.51 -3.43 19.76
CA ALA A 283 -26.96 -4.15 20.90
C ALA A 283 -25.45 -3.98 21.06
N THR A 284 -24.97 -4.25 22.26
CA THR A 284 -23.56 -4.49 22.57
C THR A 284 -23.35 -5.98 22.85
N ILE A 285 -22.34 -6.57 22.25
CA ILE A 285 -21.99 -7.98 22.35
C ILE A 285 -20.60 -8.10 22.97
N GLY A 286 -20.57 -8.59 24.21
CA GLY A 286 -19.35 -9.04 24.86
C GLY A 286 -19.05 -10.49 24.49
N ILE A 287 -17.76 -10.83 24.41
CA ILE A 287 -17.30 -12.17 24.02
C ILE A 287 -16.64 -12.91 25.19
N ARG A 288 -16.41 -14.22 25.03
CA ARG A 288 -15.61 -15.04 25.94
C ARG A 288 -14.91 -16.15 25.15
N GLY A 289 -13.89 -15.78 24.36
CA GLY A 289 -13.12 -16.74 23.55
C GLY A 289 -14.00 -17.44 22.52
N THR A 290 -14.50 -16.68 21.55
CA THR A 290 -15.72 -17.04 20.81
C THR A 290 -15.55 -16.81 19.31
N GLU A 291 -16.23 -17.65 18.52
CA GLU A 291 -16.58 -17.33 17.14
C GLU A 291 -18.05 -16.94 17.06
N LEU A 292 -18.34 -15.76 16.50
CA LEU A 292 -19.69 -15.21 16.40
C LEU A 292 -20.00 -14.68 15.00
N GLY A 293 -21.29 -14.69 14.65
CA GLY A 293 -21.84 -14.05 13.47
C GLY A 293 -22.80 -12.94 13.87
N ILE A 294 -22.68 -11.78 13.20
CA ILE A 294 -23.53 -10.61 13.38
C ILE A 294 -24.00 -10.16 12.00
N GLY A 295 -25.31 -10.14 11.78
CA GLY A 295 -25.92 -9.72 10.52
C GLY A 295 -27.00 -8.69 10.78
N CYS A 296 -26.85 -7.49 10.22
CA CYS A 296 -27.81 -6.43 10.41
C CYS A 296 -27.93 -5.58 9.14
N GLU A 297 -28.96 -5.90 8.35
CA GLU A 297 -29.26 -5.29 7.07
C GLU A 297 -30.74 -4.85 7.03
N PRO A 298 -31.07 -3.75 6.33
CA PRO A 298 -30.16 -2.85 5.62
C PRO A 298 -29.52 -1.76 6.51
N ASP A 299 -30.13 -1.44 7.66
CA ASP A 299 -29.81 -0.28 8.51
C ASP A 299 -29.56 -0.65 9.99
N CYS A 300 -29.38 -1.95 10.26
CA CYS A 300 -29.28 -2.54 11.60
C CYS A 300 -30.45 -2.27 12.55
N SER A 301 -31.64 -1.91 12.04
CA SER A 301 -32.87 -1.90 12.84
C SER A 301 -33.22 -3.28 13.42
N ASN A 302 -32.87 -4.34 12.70
CA ASN A 302 -32.94 -5.72 13.14
C ASN A 302 -31.52 -6.32 13.19
N LEU A 303 -31.29 -7.20 14.15
CA LEU A 303 -30.00 -7.84 14.39
C LEU A 303 -30.16 -9.35 14.47
N ASN A 304 -29.36 -10.06 13.68
CA ASN A 304 -29.23 -11.51 13.73
C ASN A 304 -27.89 -11.83 14.37
N LEU A 305 -27.92 -12.57 15.47
CA LEU A 305 -26.75 -13.02 16.21
C LEU A 305 -26.68 -14.54 16.20
N TRP A 306 -25.48 -15.06 16.01
CA TRP A 306 -25.21 -16.49 16.12
C TRP A 306 -23.89 -16.76 16.82
N THR A 307 -23.89 -17.73 17.73
CA THR A 307 -22.69 -18.18 18.43
C THR A 307 -22.21 -19.49 17.81
N PHE A 308 -21.12 -19.44 17.05
CA PHE A 308 -20.54 -20.64 16.44
C PHE A 308 -19.72 -21.44 17.46
N LEU A 309 -18.90 -20.76 18.27
CA LEU A 309 -18.04 -21.37 19.29
C LEU A 309 -18.01 -20.51 20.55
N GLY A 310 -17.83 -21.13 21.71
CA GLY A 310 -17.71 -20.40 22.98
C GLY A 310 -19.05 -19.84 23.47
N ALA A 311 -19.00 -18.64 24.06
CA ALA A 311 -20.18 -17.96 24.58
C ALA A 311 -20.14 -16.45 24.34
N ILE A 312 -21.29 -15.81 24.17
CA ILE A 312 -21.42 -14.35 24.09
C ILE A 312 -22.46 -13.84 25.08
N ALA A 313 -22.23 -12.62 25.56
CA ALA A 313 -23.19 -11.87 26.36
C ALA A 313 -23.72 -10.71 25.51
N VAL A 314 -25.03 -10.62 25.38
CA VAL A 314 -25.71 -9.63 24.55
C VAL A 314 -26.49 -8.69 25.45
N GLN A 315 -26.29 -7.39 25.25
CA GLN A 315 -27.04 -6.33 25.90
C GLN A 315 -27.76 -5.51 24.84
N GLN A 316 -29.09 -5.53 24.81
CA GLN A 316 -29.87 -4.68 23.91
C GLN A 316 -29.76 -3.21 24.32
N THR A 317 -29.64 -2.31 23.34
CA THR A 317 -29.61 -0.86 23.57
C THR A 317 -30.88 -0.42 24.30
N GLY A 318 -30.70 0.31 25.41
CA GLY A 318 -31.82 0.78 26.24
C GLY A 318 -32.34 -0.23 27.26
N GLN A 319 -31.78 -1.44 27.30
CA GLN A 319 -32.13 -2.46 28.29
C GLN A 319 -30.93 -2.81 29.20
N SER A 320 -31.23 -3.18 30.45
CA SER A 320 -30.24 -3.64 31.43
C SER A 320 -30.07 -5.16 31.47
N ALA A 321 -31.01 -5.91 30.87
CA ALA A 321 -30.96 -7.36 30.84
C ALA A 321 -29.80 -7.84 29.94
N LEU A 322 -29.07 -8.83 30.44
CA LEU A 322 -28.03 -9.52 29.69
C LEU A 322 -28.53 -10.89 29.26
N GLU A 323 -28.40 -11.18 27.98
CA GLU A 323 -28.70 -12.50 27.42
C GLU A 323 -27.39 -13.25 27.16
N LEU A 324 -27.26 -14.45 27.72
CA LEU A 324 -26.08 -15.29 27.55
C LEU A 324 -26.37 -16.39 26.52
N LEU A 325 -25.58 -16.42 25.45
CA LEU A 325 -25.69 -17.41 24.40
C LEU A 325 -24.46 -18.32 24.42
N GLN A 326 -24.70 -19.62 24.34
CA GLN A 326 -23.69 -20.65 24.14
C GLN A 326 -23.59 -21.01 22.66
N ALA A 327 -22.53 -21.75 22.29
CA ALA A 327 -22.39 -22.32 20.96
C ALA A 327 -23.67 -23.05 20.51
N GLY A 328 -24.10 -22.78 19.27
CA GLY A 328 -25.35 -23.31 18.72
C GLY A 328 -26.61 -22.52 19.09
N GLN A 329 -26.49 -21.40 19.82
CA GLN A 329 -27.59 -20.50 20.13
C GLN A 329 -27.43 -19.17 19.38
N GLY A 330 -28.57 -18.57 19.02
CA GLY A 330 -28.63 -17.26 18.42
C GLY A 330 -29.84 -16.45 18.87
N LEU A 331 -29.85 -15.18 18.49
CA LEU A 331 -30.96 -14.26 18.74
C LEU A 331 -31.32 -13.52 17.45
N PHE A 332 -32.61 -13.25 17.30
CA PHE A 332 -33.12 -12.18 16.46
C PHE A 332 -33.60 -11.05 17.38
N ILE A 333 -33.02 -9.86 17.22
CA ILE A 333 -33.39 -8.66 17.98
C ILE A 333 -34.01 -7.66 17.03
N SER A 334 -35.21 -7.19 17.38
CA SER A 334 -35.93 -6.15 16.64
C SER A 334 -36.53 -5.13 17.63
N PRO A 335 -37.12 -4.03 17.14
CA PRO A 335 -37.90 -3.13 18.00
C PRO A 335 -39.09 -3.79 18.68
N SER A 336 -39.60 -4.90 18.13
CA SER A 336 -40.74 -5.65 18.70
C SER A 336 -40.33 -6.63 19.80
N GLY A 337 -39.03 -6.88 19.99
CA GLY A 337 -38.51 -7.73 21.06
C GLY A 337 -37.34 -8.60 20.63
N VAL A 338 -36.96 -9.51 21.53
CA VAL A 338 -35.89 -10.49 21.32
C VAL A 338 -36.49 -11.88 21.18
N VAL A 339 -36.06 -12.60 20.15
CA VAL A 339 -36.52 -13.96 19.84
C VAL A 339 -35.32 -14.89 19.70
N PRO A 340 -35.24 -15.99 20.48
CA PRO A 340 -34.22 -17.00 20.29
C PRO A 340 -34.35 -17.70 18.92
N ILE A 341 -33.23 -17.96 18.27
CA ILE A 341 -33.16 -18.75 17.02
C ILE A 341 -32.32 -20.00 17.23
N SER A 342 -32.72 -21.11 16.59
CA SER A 342 -32.10 -22.43 16.72
C SER A 342 -31.19 -22.81 15.55
N THR A 343 -31.12 -21.99 14.51
CA THR A 343 -30.23 -22.18 13.35
C THR A 343 -29.62 -20.84 12.90
N PRO A 344 -28.38 -20.83 12.38
CA PRO A 344 -27.79 -19.61 11.85
C PRO A 344 -28.60 -19.13 10.63
N GLN A 345 -28.77 -17.81 10.54
CA GLN A 345 -29.43 -17.20 9.39
C GLN A 345 -28.57 -17.33 8.14
N GLN A 346 -29.19 -17.51 6.97
CA GLN A 346 -28.49 -17.74 5.71
C GLN A 346 -27.43 -16.69 5.40
N GLN A 347 -27.68 -15.42 5.73
CA GLN A 347 -26.71 -14.33 5.56
C GLN A 347 -25.38 -14.56 6.31
N LEU A 348 -25.42 -15.18 7.49
CA LEU A 348 -24.24 -15.46 8.34
C LEU A 348 -23.43 -16.67 7.86
N THR A 349 -24.05 -17.50 7.01
CA THR A 349 -23.45 -18.71 6.43
C THR A 349 -23.38 -18.64 4.92
N SER A 350 -23.61 -17.46 4.33
CA SER A 350 -23.52 -17.23 2.90
C SER A 350 -22.06 -17.48 2.46
N PRO A 351 -21.83 -18.01 1.25
CA PRO A 351 -20.48 -18.07 0.66
C PRO A 351 -19.75 -16.73 0.65
N ASP A 352 -20.49 -15.62 0.70
CA ASP A 352 -19.92 -14.26 0.77
C ASP A 352 -19.24 -13.97 2.11
N VAL A 353 -19.54 -14.74 3.16
CA VAL A 353 -18.99 -14.60 4.51
C VAL A 353 -18.17 -15.84 4.84
N VAL A 354 -16.93 -15.86 4.34
CA VAL A 354 -15.99 -16.96 4.57
C VAL A 354 -15.78 -17.16 6.08
N PRO A 355 -15.80 -18.39 6.62
CA PRO A 355 -15.35 -18.62 7.99
C PRO A 355 -13.93 -18.08 8.19
N PRO A 356 -13.68 -17.16 9.14
CA PRO A 356 -12.38 -16.50 9.26
C PRO A 356 -11.22 -17.46 9.57
N GLY A 357 -11.53 -18.60 10.19
CA GLY A 357 -10.56 -19.66 10.52
C GLY A 357 -9.96 -20.35 9.29
N ASP A 358 -10.71 -20.39 8.19
CA ASP A 358 -10.33 -21.10 6.96
C ASP A 358 -9.35 -20.31 6.10
N VAL A 359 -9.19 -19.02 6.37
CA VAL A 359 -8.27 -18.15 5.64
C VAL A 359 -6.89 -18.17 6.32
N PRO A 360 -5.84 -18.64 5.61
CA PRO A 360 -4.50 -18.64 6.16
C PRO A 360 -3.99 -17.21 6.32
N VAL A 361 -3.33 -16.94 7.45
CA VAL A 361 -2.65 -15.67 7.71
C VAL A 361 -1.15 -15.93 7.57
N PRO A 362 -0.44 -15.24 6.65
CA PRO A 362 1.00 -15.35 6.54
C PRO A 362 1.68 -15.05 7.89
N PRO A 363 2.64 -15.86 8.35
CA PRO A 363 3.25 -15.70 9.68
C PRO A 363 3.99 -14.36 9.85
N ASN A 364 4.45 -13.76 8.74
CA ASN A 364 5.16 -12.49 8.73
C ASN A 364 4.25 -11.27 8.57
N THR A 365 2.92 -11.43 8.65
CA THR A 365 1.94 -10.34 8.42
C THR A 365 2.18 -9.12 9.32
N PHE A 366 2.56 -9.36 10.59
CA PHE A 366 2.80 -8.32 11.60
C PHE A 366 4.17 -8.42 12.29
N SER A 367 4.94 -9.48 12.02
CA SER A 367 6.19 -9.74 12.72
C SER A 367 7.25 -8.69 12.38
N THR A 368 8.11 -8.38 13.34
CA THR A 368 9.36 -7.65 13.09
C THR A 368 10.56 -8.56 13.34
N GLN A 369 11.68 -8.23 12.70
CA GLN A 369 12.93 -8.97 12.80
C GLN A 369 14.09 -7.99 12.90
N GLN A 370 15.17 -8.39 13.58
CA GLN A 370 16.40 -7.61 13.58
C GLN A 370 17.03 -7.66 12.19
N VAL A 371 17.23 -6.49 11.59
CA VAL A 371 17.91 -6.32 10.31
C VAL A 371 18.98 -5.27 10.53
N SER A 372 20.23 -5.59 10.19
CA SER A 372 21.34 -4.64 10.30
C SER A 372 21.23 -3.56 9.23
N ASP A 373 21.52 -2.31 9.57
CA ASP A 373 21.63 -1.21 8.60
C ASP A 373 22.77 -1.44 7.58
N ALA A 374 23.70 -2.35 7.88
CA ALA A 374 24.78 -2.75 6.97
C ALA A 374 24.39 -3.93 6.05
N GLN A 375 23.19 -4.49 6.20
CA GLN A 375 22.73 -5.59 5.37
C GLN A 375 22.53 -5.11 3.93
N GLU A 376 23.08 -5.84 2.96
CA GLU A 376 22.88 -5.55 1.54
C GLU A 376 21.45 -5.94 1.11
N GLY A 377 20.76 -5.04 0.42
CA GLY A 377 19.38 -5.27 -0.02
C GLY A 377 18.59 -3.98 -0.22
N LEU A 378 17.32 -4.13 -0.59
CA LEU A 378 16.39 -3.02 -0.72
C LEU A 378 15.74 -2.73 0.63
N PHE A 379 15.89 -1.51 1.12
CA PHE A 379 15.11 -0.96 2.22
C PHE A 379 14.04 -0.01 1.68
N VAL A 380 12.85 -0.10 2.25
CA VAL A 380 11.71 0.75 1.93
C VAL A 380 11.14 1.32 3.21
N PHE A 381 10.71 2.58 3.21
CA PHE A 381 9.95 3.15 4.31
C PHE A 381 8.72 3.87 3.78
N VAL A 382 7.55 3.47 4.26
CA VAL A 382 6.26 4.03 3.82
C VAL A 382 5.84 5.11 4.81
N ARG A 383 5.86 6.36 4.38
CA ARG A 383 5.46 7.50 5.23
C ARG A 383 3.97 7.73 5.22
N ASP A 384 3.35 7.45 4.08
CA ASP A 384 1.90 7.43 3.91
C ASP A 384 1.54 6.51 2.75
N GLY A 385 0.34 5.92 2.75
CA GLY A 385 -0.11 5.00 1.70
C GLY A 385 0.23 3.52 1.94
N HIS A 386 0.32 2.75 0.85
CA HIS A 386 0.58 1.31 0.87
C HIS A 386 1.55 0.90 -0.25
N ILE A 387 2.48 0.03 0.10
CA ILE A 387 3.45 -0.57 -0.80
C ILE A 387 3.42 -2.09 -0.66
N GLU A 388 3.61 -2.76 -1.79
CA GLU A 388 3.93 -4.18 -1.88
C GLU A 388 5.40 -4.33 -2.29
N VAL A 389 6.19 -5.09 -1.55
CA VAL A 389 7.56 -5.46 -1.92
C VAL A 389 7.56 -6.94 -2.27
N ALA A 390 7.69 -7.26 -3.55
CA ALA A 390 7.69 -8.61 -4.07
C ALA A 390 9.11 -9.05 -4.46
N THR A 391 9.57 -10.17 -3.92
CA THR A 391 10.81 -10.84 -4.31
C THR A 391 10.49 -12.09 -5.14
N ALA A 392 11.50 -12.91 -5.45
CA ALA A 392 11.29 -14.20 -6.10
C ALA A 392 10.49 -15.21 -5.26
N SER A 393 10.42 -15.04 -3.93
CA SER A 393 9.84 -16.05 -3.03
C SER A 393 8.80 -15.52 -2.04
N GLN A 394 8.78 -14.21 -1.79
CA GLN A 394 7.96 -13.61 -0.74
C GLN A 394 7.38 -12.28 -1.21
N VAL A 395 6.24 -11.94 -0.60
CA VAL A 395 5.59 -10.64 -0.75
C VAL A 395 5.44 -10.03 0.63
N LEU A 396 5.96 -8.82 0.81
CA LEU A 396 5.84 -8.04 2.04
C LEU A 396 4.97 -6.82 1.79
N HIS A 397 3.92 -6.70 2.60
CA HIS A 397 3.02 -5.56 2.55
C HIS A 397 3.38 -4.52 3.63
N LEU A 398 3.55 -3.28 3.21
CA LEU A 398 3.95 -2.16 4.04
C LEU A 398 2.90 -1.06 3.96
N GLY A 399 2.32 -0.71 5.10
CA GLY A 399 1.46 0.46 5.26
C GLY A 399 2.22 1.65 5.85
N LYS A 400 1.49 2.75 6.04
CA LYS A 400 1.95 3.96 6.72
C LYS A 400 2.72 3.68 8.02
N GLY A 401 3.89 4.28 8.11
CA GLY A 401 4.79 4.21 9.26
C GLY A 401 5.67 2.97 9.28
N GLU A 402 5.62 2.11 8.25
CA GLU A 402 6.29 0.82 8.26
C GLU A 402 7.54 0.82 7.35
N ALA A 403 8.65 0.32 7.88
CA ALA A 403 9.86 0.00 7.11
C ALA A 403 9.87 -1.48 6.69
N GLY A 404 10.40 -1.77 5.52
CA GLY A 404 10.61 -3.13 5.04
C GLY A 404 12.00 -3.31 4.44
N PHE A 405 12.40 -4.57 4.33
CA PHE A 405 13.67 -5.00 3.79
C PHE A 405 13.45 -6.18 2.84
N ALA A 406 14.21 -6.26 1.76
CA ALA A 406 14.29 -7.39 0.86
C ALA A 406 15.73 -7.65 0.40
N ASN A 407 16.19 -8.90 0.49
CA ASN A 407 17.54 -9.28 0.07
C ASN A 407 17.56 -9.98 -1.30
N SER A 408 18.75 -10.26 -1.82
CA SER A 408 18.94 -10.99 -3.08
C SER A 408 18.64 -12.50 -2.99
N ALA A 409 18.58 -13.07 -1.78
CA ALA A 409 18.14 -14.45 -1.56
C ALA A 409 16.62 -14.61 -1.71
N GLY A 410 15.89 -13.51 -1.78
CA GLY A 410 14.44 -13.48 -1.94
C GLY A 410 13.68 -13.40 -0.61
N ASP A 411 14.37 -13.21 0.51
CA ASP A 411 13.72 -13.02 1.81
C ASP A 411 13.25 -11.57 1.98
N THR A 412 12.16 -11.42 2.71
CA THR A 412 11.62 -10.13 3.13
C THR A 412 11.49 -10.07 4.65
N ALA A 413 11.70 -8.89 5.21
CA ALA A 413 11.59 -8.67 6.64
C ALA A 413 11.05 -7.27 6.94
N ARG A 414 10.44 -7.11 8.12
CA ARG A 414 10.14 -5.82 8.71
C ARG A 414 11.19 -5.55 9.79
N PRO A 415 12.17 -4.65 9.57
CA PRO A 415 13.18 -4.34 10.58
C PRO A 415 12.54 -3.92 11.91
N THR A 416 13.09 -4.28 13.06
CA THR A 416 12.55 -3.85 14.37
C THR A 416 12.65 -2.34 14.59
N ASN A 417 13.65 -1.69 13.99
CA ASN A 417 13.84 -0.25 14.01
C ASN A 417 13.86 0.29 12.58
N ILE A 418 13.45 1.53 12.38
CA ILE A 418 13.59 2.22 11.09
C ILE A 418 15.10 2.39 10.84
N PRO A 419 15.65 1.99 9.68
CA PRO A 419 17.08 2.14 9.41
C PRO A 419 17.55 3.60 9.55
N LYS A 420 18.69 3.84 10.20
CA LYS A 420 19.12 5.21 10.56
C LYS A 420 19.30 6.11 9.34
N PHE A 421 19.82 5.57 8.23
CA PHE A 421 20.01 6.29 6.96
C PHE A 421 18.70 6.74 6.26
N ILE A 422 17.54 6.21 6.70
CA ILE A 422 16.21 6.68 6.28
C ILE A 422 15.60 7.59 7.35
N ASP A 423 15.70 7.18 8.61
CA ASP A 423 15.08 7.89 9.73
C ASP A 423 15.63 9.32 9.88
N PHE A 424 16.94 9.47 9.68
CA PHE A 424 17.67 10.72 9.78
C PHE A 424 18.11 11.27 8.42
N ASP A 425 17.42 10.89 7.32
CA ASP A 425 17.71 11.42 5.99
C ASP A 425 17.51 12.95 5.96
N LYS A 426 18.56 13.67 5.55
CA LYS A 426 18.61 15.14 5.47
C LYS A 426 18.31 15.67 4.07
N LEU A 427 18.00 14.81 3.11
CA LEU A 427 17.72 15.24 1.75
C LEU A 427 16.42 16.06 1.68
N PRO A 428 16.36 17.04 0.75
CA PRO A 428 15.17 17.86 0.61
C PRO A 428 13.97 17.00 0.27
N LEU A 429 12.84 17.29 0.90
CA LEU A 429 11.58 16.62 0.61
C LEU A 429 11.20 16.82 -0.87
N PRO A 430 10.59 15.83 -1.53
CA PRO A 430 10.13 15.99 -2.92
C PRO A 430 9.16 17.17 -3.11
N THR A 431 8.50 17.61 -2.04
CA THR A 431 7.54 18.72 -2.02
C THR A 431 8.12 20.02 -1.46
N ALA A 432 9.44 20.09 -1.22
CA ALA A 432 10.09 21.26 -0.63
C ALA A 432 9.93 22.50 -1.52
N ARG A 433 9.33 23.57 -0.98
CA ARG A 433 9.18 24.87 -1.68
C ARG A 433 10.52 25.57 -1.92
N ASN A 434 11.48 25.38 -1.01
CA ASN A 434 12.84 25.89 -1.15
C ASN A 434 13.87 24.82 -0.71
N PRO A 435 14.30 23.95 -1.65
CA PRO A 435 15.24 22.86 -1.37
C PRO A 435 16.61 23.32 -0.83
N LEU A 436 16.98 24.59 -1.02
CA LEU A 436 18.27 25.15 -0.59
C LEU A 436 18.36 25.35 0.93
N LEU A 437 17.24 25.64 1.60
CA LEU A 437 17.20 25.94 3.04
C LEU A 437 17.52 24.73 3.92
N VAL A 438 17.25 23.51 3.45
CA VAL A 438 17.51 22.28 4.22
C VAL A 438 19.01 22.12 4.49
N SER A 439 19.86 22.55 3.55
CA SER A 439 21.31 22.43 3.70
C SER A 439 21.95 23.45 4.66
N VAL A 440 21.33 24.60 4.89
CA VAL A 440 21.89 25.65 5.76
C VAL A 440 21.69 25.32 7.24
N LEU A 441 20.61 24.62 7.58
CA LEU A 441 20.29 24.23 8.97
C LEU A 441 20.98 22.93 9.41
N SER A 442 21.48 22.13 8.47
CA SER A 442 22.22 20.89 8.77
C SER A 442 23.71 21.09 9.08
N ASP A 443 24.27 22.25 8.74
CA ASP A 443 25.70 22.59 8.94
C ASP A 443 25.96 23.43 10.20
N VAL A 444 24.92 23.74 10.99
CA VAL A 444 25.09 24.38 12.29
C VAL A 444 25.28 23.29 13.35
N PRO A 445 26.44 23.17 14.02
CA PRO A 445 26.56 22.29 15.16
C PRO A 445 25.52 22.72 16.19
N ARG A 446 24.63 21.82 16.60
CA ARG A 446 23.80 22.06 17.78
C ARG A 446 24.72 22.05 18.99
N VAL A 447 25.29 23.20 19.31
CA VAL A 447 25.83 23.49 20.63
C VAL A 447 24.60 23.64 21.53
N CYS A 448 24.18 22.54 22.15
CA CYS A 448 23.18 22.56 23.21
C CYS A 448 23.81 23.13 24.48
N LYS A 449 23.14 24.12 25.09
CA LYS A 449 23.15 24.33 26.54
C LYS A 449 22.16 23.36 27.18
#